data_AF-A0A7C3Q7Q3-F1
#
_entry.id   AF-A0A7C3Q7Q3-F1
#
_cell.length_a   1.000
_cell.length_b   1.000
_cell.length_c   1.000
_cell.angle_alpha   90.00
_cell.angle_beta   90.00
_cell.angle_gamma   90.00
#
_symmetry.space_group_name_H-M   'P 1'
#
loop_
_entity.id
_entity.type
_entity.pdbx_description
1 polymer ?
#
loop_
_entity_poly.entity_id
_entity_poly.type
_entity_poly.pdbx_seq_one_letter_code
_entity_poly.pdbx_strand_id
1 'polypeptide(L)'
;QIARSAGGYAQIMGRDGKYVSLRLPSGEMRYVLGACLATIGTVGNEDFSNIVIGKAGRSRHLGIRPQTRGSAMNPIDHPHGGGEGKTNSGRHPVSPWGTPAKGFKTRKKQASDKLIISKRKK
;
A
#
# COMPACT_ATOMS: atom_id res chain seq x y z
N GLN A 1 12.19 -6.80 -5.81
CA GLN A 1 10.70 -6.86 -5.82
C GLN A 1 10.11 -6.85 -4.41
N ILE A 2 10.75 -7.50 -3.43
CA ILE A 2 10.25 -7.69 -2.07
C ILE A 2 11.23 -7.07 -1.06
N ALA A 3 10.74 -6.50 0.04
CA ALA A 3 11.53 -6.05 1.21
C ALA A 3 12.76 -5.16 0.87
N ARG A 4 12.55 -4.05 0.14
CA ARG A 4 13.62 -3.11 -0.24
C ARG A 4 13.53 -1.73 0.42
N SER A 5 12.40 -1.43 1.08
CA SER A 5 12.22 -0.16 1.80
C SER A 5 13.12 -0.12 3.03
N ALA A 6 13.44 1.08 3.49
CA ALA A 6 14.12 1.30 4.76
C ALA A 6 13.43 0.52 5.90
N GLY A 7 14.20 -0.21 6.72
CA GLY A 7 13.70 -1.12 7.76
C GLY A 7 12.92 -2.35 7.26
N GLY A 8 12.87 -2.59 5.95
CA GLY A 8 12.17 -3.73 5.37
C GLY A 8 12.93 -5.04 5.59
N TYR A 9 12.21 -6.10 5.94
CA TYR A 9 12.73 -7.46 6.03
C TYR A 9 11.66 -8.50 5.69
N ALA A 10 12.08 -9.73 5.39
CA ALA A 10 11.20 -10.87 5.21
C ALA A 10 11.75 -12.06 5.99
N GLN A 11 10.88 -12.91 6.53
CA GLN A 11 11.26 -14.05 7.34
C GLN A 11 10.98 -15.36 6.61
N ILE A 12 11.93 -16.28 6.64
CA ILE A 12 11.73 -17.66 6.17
C ILE A 12 10.95 -18.42 7.23
N MET A 13 9.79 -18.95 6.85
CA MET A 13 8.92 -19.73 7.75
C MET A 13 9.15 -21.24 7.60
N GLY A 14 9.55 -21.68 6.41
CA GLY A 14 9.77 -23.09 6.12
C GLY A 14 10.13 -23.32 4.65
N ARG A 15 10.49 -24.57 4.34
CA ARG A 15 10.84 -25.01 2.98
C ARG A 15 10.00 -26.23 2.64
N ASP A 16 9.39 -26.19 1.46
CA ASP A 16 8.58 -27.28 0.92
C ASP A 16 9.00 -27.56 -0.53
N GLY A 17 9.77 -28.64 -0.70
CA GLY A 17 10.34 -29.03 -1.98
C GLY A 17 11.10 -27.90 -2.69
N LYS A 18 10.57 -27.48 -3.85
CA LYS A 18 11.14 -26.41 -4.68
C LYS A 18 10.83 -25.00 -4.17
N TYR A 19 9.87 -24.85 -3.25
CA TYR A 19 9.39 -23.57 -2.74
C TYR A 19 9.84 -23.34 -1.29
N VAL A 20 9.91 -22.07 -0.93
CA VAL A 20 10.19 -21.57 0.42
C VAL A 20 9.03 -20.68 0.81
N SER A 21 8.47 -20.89 2.00
CA SER A 21 7.43 -20.03 2.56
C SER A 21 8.08 -18.83 3.22
N LEU A 22 7.70 -17.63 2.76
CA LEU A 22 8.18 -16.35 3.27
C LEU A 22 7.03 -15.58 3.91
N ARG A 23 7.30 -14.98 5.07
CA ARG A 23 6.48 -13.90 5.64
C ARG A 23 7.03 -12.57 5.15
N LEU A 24 6.22 -11.86 4.36
CA LEU A 24 6.55 -10.58 3.75
C LEU A 24 6.45 -9.43 4.79
N PRO A 25 7.08 -8.25 4.53
CA PRO A 25 6.92 -7.07 5.39
C PRO A 25 5.46 -6.64 5.57
N SER A 26 4.59 -6.97 4.61
CA SER A 26 3.15 -6.71 4.68
C SER A 26 2.39 -7.65 5.62
N GLY A 27 3.05 -8.68 6.18
CA GLY A 27 2.43 -9.77 6.92
C GLY A 27 1.77 -10.84 6.04
N GLU A 28 1.82 -10.71 4.71
CA GLU A 28 1.39 -11.76 3.78
C GLU A 28 2.35 -12.96 3.84
N MET A 29 1.81 -14.19 3.81
CA MET A 29 2.60 -15.41 3.69
C MET A 29 2.51 -15.96 2.27
N ARG A 30 3.67 -16.19 1.64
CA ARG A 30 3.77 -16.52 0.23
C ARG A 30 4.89 -17.51 -0.05
N TYR A 31 4.65 -18.42 -1.00
CA TYR A 31 5.66 -19.29 -1.57
C TYR A 31 6.52 -18.55 -2.62
N VAL A 32 7.82 -18.72 -2.51
CA VAL A 32 8.84 -18.23 -3.46
C VAL A 32 9.73 -19.40 -3.85
N LEU A 33 10.25 -19.42 -5.08
CA LEU A 33 11.16 -20.47 -5.52
C LEU A 33 12.46 -20.44 -4.70
N GLY A 34 12.93 -21.60 -4.27
CA GLY A 34 14.17 -21.72 -3.50
C GLY A 34 15.45 -21.37 -4.28
N ALA A 35 15.34 -21.22 -5.60
CA ALA A 35 16.43 -20.72 -6.45
C ALA A 35 16.58 -19.20 -6.41
N CYS A 36 15.64 -18.46 -5.79
CA CYS A 36 15.73 -17.01 -5.66
C CYS A 36 16.83 -16.61 -4.67
N LEU A 37 17.61 -15.59 -5.03
CA LEU A 37 18.64 -15.02 -4.17
C LEU A 37 18.03 -14.09 -3.10
N ALA A 38 18.60 -14.12 -1.90
CA ALA A 38 18.26 -13.25 -0.80
C ALA A 38 19.53 -12.86 -0.01
N THR A 39 19.49 -11.70 0.63
CA THR A 39 20.57 -11.21 1.51
C THR A 39 20.12 -11.36 2.96
N ILE A 40 21.04 -11.83 3.82
CA ILE A 40 20.78 -11.98 5.26
C ILE A 40 20.79 -10.60 5.93
N GLY A 41 19.82 -10.35 6.80
CA GLY A 41 19.71 -9.12 7.59
C GLY A 41 18.48 -8.28 7.24
N THR A 42 18.40 -7.10 7.85
CA THR A 42 17.36 -6.09 7.60
C THR A 42 17.92 -4.97 6.71
N VAL A 43 17.04 -4.29 5.97
CA VAL A 43 17.44 -3.06 5.27
C VAL A 43 17.66 -1.97 6.32
N GLY A 44 18.83 -1.33 6.32
CA GLY A 44 19.16 -0.26 7.26
C GLY A 44 18.28 0.99 7.13
N ASN A 45 18.62 2.04 7.90
CA ASN A 45 17.86 3.29 8.00
C ASN A 45 16.43 3.10 8.56
N GLU A 46 16.30 2.32 9.63
CA GLU A 46 15.00 2.04 10.29
C GLU A 46 14.31 3.32 10.78
N ASP A 47 15.08 4.33 11.19
CA ASP A 47 14.59 5.63 11.62
C ASP A 47 13.93 6.48 10.53
N PHE A 48 13.96 6.03 9.28
CA PHE A 48 13.29 6.73 8.18
C PHE A 48 11.80 6.97 8.45
N SER A 49 11.12 6.07 9.18
CA SER A 49 9.72 6.26 9.59
C SER A 49 9.49 7.38 10.60
N ASN A 50 10.53 7.73 11.36
CA ASN A 50 10.48 8.72 12.44
C ASN A 50 10.69 10.15 11.91
N ILE A 51 11.01 10.32 10.62
CA ILE A 51 11.28 11.61 10.01
C ILE A 51 9.99 12.43 9.88
N VAL A 52 9.96 13.58 10.56
CA VAL A 52 8.87 14.57 10.44
C VAL A 52 9.14 15.54 9.28
N ILE A 53 8.19 15.66 8.34
CA ILE A 53 8.35 16.54 7.17
C ILE A 53 8.39 18.03 7.59
N GLY A 54 7.60 18.41 8.60
CA GLY A 54 7.62 19.72 9.26
C GLY A 54 6.96 20.86 8.45
N LYS A 55 7.38 21.07 7.20
CA LYS A 55 6.88 22.18 6.35
C LYS A 55 6.44 21.70 4.96
N ALA A 56 5.47 22.39 4.38
CA ALA A 56 4.97 22.10 3.02
C ALA A 56 6.09 22.11 1.95
N GLY A 57 7.06 23.01 2.08
CA GLY A 57 8.21 23.09 1.16
C GLY A 57 9.04 21.81 1.10
N ARG A 58 9.17 21.06 2.20
CA ARG A 58 9.92 19.79 2.18
C ARG A 58 9.19 18.72 1.36
N SER A 59 7.86 18.66 1.39
CA SER A 59 7.08 17.82 0.49
C SER A 59 7.29 18.19 -0.99
N ARG A 60 7.43 19.49 -1.28
CA ARG A 60 7.73 19.96 -2.65
C ARG A 60 9.12 19.54 -3.11
N HIS A 61 10.13 19.55 -2.22
CA HIS A 61 11.48 19.06 -2.54
C HIS A 61 11.49 17.55 -2.82
N LEU A 62 10.56 16.79 -2.24
CA LEU A 62 10.33 15.37 -2.54
C LEU A 62 9.55 15.15 -3.86
N GLY A 63 9.23 16.22 -4.61
CA GLY A 63 8.45 16.15 -5.85
C GLY A 63 6.95 15.94 -5.66
N ILE A 64 6.44 16.01 -4.42
CA ILE A 64 5.02 15.79 -4.11
C ILE A 64 4.26 17.11 -4.24
N ARG A 65 3.29 17.15 -5.14
CA ARG A 65 2.39 18.31 -5.36
C ARG A 65 1.25 18.31 -4.33
N PRO A 66 0.68 19.47 -3.98
CA PRO A 66 -0.50 19.52 -3.13
C PRO A 66 -1.68 18.79 -3.79
N GLN A 67 -2.39 17.99 -3.00
CA GLN A 67 -3.56 17.22 -3.45
C GLN A 67 -4.82 17.81 -2.83
N THR A 68 -5.76 18.24 -3.67
CA THR A 68 -7.07 18.78 -3.27
C THR A 68 -8.01 17.64 -2.84
N ARG A 69 -8.84 17.91 -1.83
CA ARG A 69 -9.84 16.94 -1.35
C ARG A 69 -11.02 16.89 -2.33
N GLY A 70 -11.55 15.69 -2.60
CA GLY A 70 -12.72 15.54 -3.48
C GLY A 70 -13.97 16.29 -3.00
N SER A 71 -14.12 16.49 -1.69
CA SER A 71 -15.20 17.29 -1.10
C SER A 71 -15.09 18.79 -1.34
N ALA A 72 -13.93 19.27 -1.80
CA ALA A 72 -13.68 20.68 -2.09
C ALA A 72 -13.78 20.99 -3.60
N MET A 73 -14.22 20.00 -4.40
CA MET A 73 -14.37 20.11 -5.84
C MET A 73 -15.85 20.28 -6.21
N ASN A 74 -16.14 20.54 -7.49
CA ASN A 74 -17.50 20.60 -7.99
C ASN A 74 -18.05 19.19 -8.33
N PRO A 75 -19.37 19.02 -8.47
CA PRO A 75 -19.99 17.73 -8.82
C PRO A 75 -19.44 17.09 -10.11
N ILE A 76 -18.94 17.91 -11.06
CA ILE A 76 -18.35 17.43 -12.31
C ILE A 76 -16.96 16.81 -12.12
N ASP A 77 -16.21 17.26 -11.11
CA ASP A 77 -14.81 16.87 -10.90
C ASP A 77 -14.69 15.63 -10.01
N HIS A 78 -15.59 15.51 -9.03
CA HIS A 78 -15.55 14.41 -8.06
C HIS A 78 -16.97 14.02 -7.62
N PRO A 79 -17.24 12.72 -7.41
CA PRO A 79 -18.52 12.27 -6.84
C PRO A 79 -18.85 12.76 -5.42
N HIS A 80 -17.94 13.50 -4.79
CA HIS A 80 -18.12 14.11 -3.46
C HIS A 80 -18.23 15.63 -3.55
N GLY A 81 -18.13 16.18 -4.75
CA GLY A 81 -18.13 17.61 -4.97
C GLY A 81 -19.53 18.22 -4.92
N GLY A 82 -19.57 19.52 -4.64
CA GLY A 82 -20.79 20.30 -4.52
C GLY A 82 -21.47 20.26 -3.15
N GLY A 83 -22.71 20.76 -3.12
CA GLY A 83 -23.46 21.06 -1.90
C GLY A 83 -23.23 22.50 -1.41
N GLU A 84 -24.24 23.07 -0.78
CA GLU A 84 -24.15 24.42 -0.19
C GLU A 84 -23.33 24.38 1.10
N GLY A 85 -22.24 25.15 1.14
CA GLY A 85 -21.32 25.15 2.28
C GLY A 85 -20.55 23.83 2.42
N LYS A 86 -20.01 23.59 3.62
CA LYS A 86 -19.24 22.37 3.90
C LYS A 86 -20.19 21.20 4.17
N THR A 87 -20.39 20.36 3.17
CA THR A 87 -21.27 19.19 3.26
C THR A 87 -20.48 17.87 3.30
N ASN A 88 -21.08 16.86 3.92
CA ASN A 88 -20.65 15.48 3.71
C ASN A 88 -21.32 14.98 2.44
N SER A 89 -20.61 14.18 1.65
CA SER A 89 -21.06 13.73 0.31
C SER A 89 -22.35 12.89 0.29
N GLY A 90 -22.96 12.59 1.44
CA GLY A 90 -24.19 11.78 1.56
C GLY A 90 -24.08 10.35 1.00
N ARG A 91 -22.88 9.92 0.62
CA ARG A 91 -22.58 8.67 -0.09
C ARG A 91 -21.42 7.95 0.56
N HIS A 92 -21.33 6.65 0.32
CA HIS A 92 -20.13 5.91 0.68
C HIS A 92 -18.90 6.54 0.02
N PRO A 93 -17.75 6.66 0.73
CA PRO A 93 -16.56 7.27 0.16
C PRO A 93 -16.09 6.55 -1.09
N VAL A 94 -15.99 7.29 -2.19
CA VAL A 94 -15.49 6.82 -3.49
C VAL A 94 -14.24 7.58 -3.91
N SER A 95 -13.51 6.99 -4.85
CA SER A 95 -12.44 7.65 -5.60
C SER A 95 -13.00 8.68 -6.59
N PRO A 96 -12.16 9.51 -7.22
CA PRO A 96 -12.59 10.44 -8.28
C PRO A 96 -13.30 9.73 -9.44
N TRP A 97 -13.01 8.45 -9.66
CA TRP A 97 -13.62 7.62 -10.71
C TRP A 97 -14.82 6.79 -10.22
N GLY A 98 -15.32 7.04 -9.01
CA GLY A 98 -16.49 6.35 -8.47
C GLY A 98 -16.24 4.97 -7.88
N THR A 99 -14.99 4.46 -7.86
CA THR A 99 -14.69 3.18 -7.21
C THR A 99 -14.76 3.32 -5.68
N PRO A 100 -15.40 2.40 -4.94
CA PRO A 100 -15.50 2.52 -3.48
C PRO A 100 -14.11 2.49 -2.82
N ALA A 101 -13.83 3.49 -1.97
CA ALA A 101 -12.51 3.70 -1.37
C ALA A 101 -12.34 3.00 -0.01
N LYS A 102 -13.43 2.49 0.58
CA LYS A 102 -13.41 1.76 1.86
C LYS A 102 -13.78 0.29 1.66
N GLY A 103 -12.88 -0.61 2.04
CA GLY A 103 -13.14 -2.06 2.12
C GLY A 103 -13.23 -2.83 0.79
N PHE A 104 -13.35 -2.14 -0.34
CA PHE A 104 -13.45 -2.77 -1.65
C PHE A 104 -12.14 -3.47 -2.05
N LYS A 105 -12.22 -4.77 -2.38
CA LYS A 105 -11.07 -5.57 -2.81
C LYS A 105 -10.79 -5.30 -4.30
N THR A 106 -9.66 -4.68 -4.60
CA THR A 106 -9.27 -4.32 -5.98
C THR A 106 -8.50 -5.41 -6.73
N ARG A 107 -7.99 -6.42 -6.01
CA ARG A 107 -7.20 -7.49 -6.62
C ARG A 107 -8.10 -8.49 -7.36
N LYS A 108 -7.86 -8.67 -8.66
CA LYS A 108 -8.48 -9.70 -9.50
C LYS A 108 -7.86 -11.08 -9.24
N LYS A 109 -8.58 -12.15 -9.59
CA LYS A 109 -8.04 -13.51 -9.57
C LYS A 109 -6.87 -13.61 -10.54
N GLN A 110 -5.75 -14.17 -10.09
CA GLN A 110 -4.50 -14.27 -10.87
C GLN A 110 -3.87 -15.65 -10.64
N ALA A 111 -3.07 -16.13 -11.60
CA ALA A 111 -2.35 -17.40 -11.44
C ALA A 111 -1.45 -17.42 -10.19
N SER A 112 -0.93 -16.24 -9.82
CA SER A 112 -0.11 -16.02 -8.62
C SER A 112 -0.85 -16.23 -7.29
N ASP A 113 -2.19 -16.36 -7.29
CA ASP A 113 -2.97 -16.64 -6.08
C ASP A 113 -2.65 -18.02 -5.51
N LYS A 114 -2.26 -18.99 -6.36
CA LYS A 114 -1.84 -20.33 -5.94
C LYS A 114 -0.62 -20.32 -5.02
N LEU A 115 0.20 -19.27 -5.10
CA LEU A 115 1.42 -19.14 -4.32
C LEU A 115 1.19 -18.43 -2.98
N ILE A 116 -0.02 -17.97 -2.69
CA ILE A 116 -0.31 -17.19 -1.48
C ILE A 116 -1.02 -18.08 -0.48
N ILE A 117 -0.39 -18.26 0.68
CA ILE A 117 -0.90 -19.08 1.78
C ILE A 117 -1.89 -18.27 2.60
N SER A 118 -1.51 -17.03 2.95
CA SER A 118 -2.34 -16.15 3.75
C SER A 118 -2.19 -14.72 3.30
N LYS A 119 -3.32 -14.01 3.17
CA LYS A 119 -3.34 -12.59 2.81
C LYS A 119 -2.83 -11.75 3.98
N ARG A 120 -2.30 -10.56 3.67
CA ARG A 120 -1.89 -9.58 4.70
C ARG A 120 -2.97 -9.41 5.78
N LYS A 121 -2.56 -9.54 7.04
CA LYS A 121 -3.36 -9.14 8.20
C LYS A 121 -2.89 -7.75 8.62
N LYS A 122 -3.84 -6.91 9.03
CA LYS A 122 -3.56 -5.55 9.48
C LYS A 122 -3.08 -5.59 10.92
#